data_AF-A0AAQ4QN70-F1
#
_entry.id   AF-A0AAQ4QN70-F1
#
_cell.length_a   1.000
_cell.length_b   1.000
_cell.length_c   1.000
_cell.angle_alpha   90.00
_cell.angle_beta   90.00
_cell.angle_gamma   90.00
#
_symmetry.space_group_name_H-M   'P 1'
#
loop_
_entity.id
_entity.type
_entity.pdbx_description
1 polymer ?
#
loop_
_entity_poly.entity_id
_entity_poly.type
_entity_poly.pdbx_seq_one_letter_code
_entity_poly.pdbx_strand_id
1 'polypeptide(L)'
;CPVGVGCSSVEKKIYVHLNYTLPCVRLLNATHQIGCQSHLSGNVGVLHVLESEENLDWVLRSGLNPPYLVILDSPLFTRSIMMKLKNGSSRVAGVAVVAPSTNPPDGVSPHTNCPNENTGVYTEKYDPALAHCNVTVWNPLGSGLSYEEFDFPIFSLKDDNDTKVIRQETFDYIGSSRMVYDMEKKHFVVDLDNIHSLLEIGQVGLRVNSSLWLHSDPVSRKNSSVDGEVKKLLESLRAGAAGLNVSLAEPSFSQPLPPSSFQRFLRARPIPGVVIQDHQSSFTNRFYESMYDNAGYLDISYPPDLTPEQQLQFVTDTATALTEVATVVARSLYAQAGGDQARLSSINADPQMVTQMLYGFLVRSNNSWFQQLVPSNLMSFLADRPTNLYVGVLNQHSELTMLVQHLLANLTGTTVNITQENCNYQREDEQDKANKHMFFYVWVQGAAPPNATEREGFCTRSTVRLTSALSPAFDLQEYTSKDYSTWTESRWKSISGRIFLVAGHELEMLTLGVGLGVLITSLLLTYAMSAKADILFSSGREPVNATY
;
A
#
# COMPACT_ATOMS: atom_id res chain seq x y z
N CYS A 1 12.51 1.04 24.17
CA CYS A 1 12.42 -0.38 24.52
C CYS A 1 10.95 -0.74 24.60
N PRO A 2 10.47 -1.78 23.89
CA PRO A 2 9.12 -2.31 24.09
C PRO A 2 8.97 -2.80 25.53
N VAL A 3 7.75 -2.67 26.06
CA VAL A 3 7.41 -2.97 27.45
C VAL A 3 7.58 -4.47 27.71
N GLY A 4 8.37 -4.83 28.73
CA GLY A 4 8.45 -6.20 29.26
C GLY A 4 9.77 -6.96 29.12
N VAL A 5 10.81 -6.37 28.50
CA VAL A 5 12.16 -6.95 28.46
C VAL A 5 13.11 -6.02 29.23
N GLY A 6 13.87 -6.57 30.19
CA GLY A 6 14.86 -5.82 30.95
C GLY A 6 15.95 -5.28 30.04
N CYS A 7 15.78 -4.04 29.57
CA CYS A 7 16.79 -3.34 28.78
C CYS A 7 18.01 -3.04 29.67
N SER A 8 19.13 -3.68 29.39
CA SER A 8 20.41 -3.35 30.01
C SER A 8 20.80 -1.93 29.60
N SER A 9 21.24 -1.10 30.55
CA SER A 9 21.77 0.24 30.23
C SER A 9 22.98 0.20 29.30
N VAL A 10 23.65 -0.95 29.20
CA VAL A 10 24.74 -1.21 28.26
C VAL A 10 24.25 -1.27 26.82
N GLU A 11 23.05 -1.79 26.56
CA GLU A 11 22.48 -1.88 25.22
C GLU A 11 22.32 -0.48 24.59
N LYS A 12 21.87 0.49 25.41
CA LYS A 12 21.74 1.90 25.02
C LYS A 12 23.08 2.58 24.71
N LYS A 13 24.20 2.03 25.18
CA LYS A 13 25.55 2.54 24.87
C LYS A 13 26.10 1.97 23.58
N ILE A 14 25.56 0.84 23.10
CA ILE A 14 26.08 0.12 21.94
C ILE A 14 25.22 0.39 20.71
N TYR A 15 23.89 0.31 20.85
CA TYR A 15 22.97 0.31 19.71
C TYR A 15 22.18 1.60 19.61
N VAL A 16 22.14 2.15 18.39
CA VAL A 16 21.21 3.20 17.98
C VAL A 16 20.14 2.57 17.09
N HIS A 17 18.88 2.59 17.54
CA HIS A 17 17.76 2.04 16.79
C HIS A 17 17.24 3.04 15.76
N LEU A 18 16.90 2.53 14.57
CA LEU A 18 16.25 3.30 13.52
C LEU A 18 14.72 3.21 13.71
N ASN A 19 14.07 4.34 14.00
CA ASN A 19 12.63 4.36 14.33
C ASN A 19 11.73 4.44 13.10
N TYR A 20 12.13 5.17 12.06
CA TYR A 20 11.34 5.42 10.87
C TYR A 20 11.94 4.69 9.68
N THR A 21 11.55 3.42 9.52
CA THR A 21 12.04 2.57 8.44
C THR A 21 10.91 1.82 7.77
N LEU A 22 10.95 1.76 6.44
CA LEU A 22 10.01 0.97 5.64
C LEU A 22 10.78 -0.21 5.02
N PRO A 23 10.52 -1.45 5.46
CA PRO A 23 11.22 -2.60 4.92
C PRO A 23 10.62 -3.06 3.60
N CYS A 24 11.47 -3.53 2.72
CA CYS A 24 11.10 -4.42 1.63
C CYS A 24 10.75 -5.80 2.20
N VAL A 25 9.61 -6.36 1.79
CA VAL A 25 9.06 -7.62 2.29
C VAL A 25 9.00 -8.66 1.17
N ARG A 26 9.02 -9.95 1.52
CA ARG A 26 8.87 -11.03 0.55
C ARG A 26 7.40 -11.25 0.21
N LEU A 27 7.11 -11.23 -1.08
CA LEU A 27 5.85 -11.68 -1.64
C LEU A 27 6.11 -12.93 -2.49
N LEU A 28 5.12 -13.82 -2.57
CA LEU A 28 5.20 -15.05 -3.35
C LEU A 28 4.01 -15.16 -4.28
N ASN A 29 4.23 -15.69 -5.48
CA ASN A 29 3.17 -16.13 -6.38
C ASN A 29 3.35 -17.62 -6.73
N ALA A 30 2.55 -18.13 -7.67
CA ALA A 30 2.51 -19.54 -8.06
C ALA A 30 3.86 -20.12 -8.51
N THR A 31 4.78 -19.27 -8.99
CA THR A 31 5.99 -19.71 -9.69
C THR A 31 7.27 -19.12 -9.13
N HIS A 32 7.22 -17.92 -8.54
CA HIS A 32 8.38 -17.17 -8.11
C HIS A 32 8.11 -16.44 -6.79
N GLN A 33 9.18 -15.98 -6.16
CA GLN A 33 9.14 -15.05 -5.04
C GLN A 33 9.81 -13.73 -5.44
N ILE A 34 9.35 -12.63 -4.87
CA ILE A 34 9.85 -11.28 -5.11
C ILE A 34 10.08 -10.57 -3.77
N GLY A 35 10.78 -9.44 -3.81
CA GLY A 35 11.10 -8.65 -2.64
C GLY A 35 12.33 -9.18 -1.90
N CYS A 36 12.41 -8.94 -0.59
CA CYS A 36 13.68 -9.02 0.13
C CYS A 36 13.68 -10.03 1.29
N GLN A 37 14.86 -10.51 1.63
CA GLN A 37 15.09 -11.41 2.77
C GLN A 37 16.27 -10.98 3.63
N SER A 38 16.12 -11.04 4.95
CA SER A 38 17.27 -11.13 5.86
C SER A 38 17.49 -12.58 6.30
N HIS A 39 18.72 -12.89 6.76
CA HIS A 39 18.99 -14.08 7.55
C HIS A 39 18.20 -14.05 8.87
N LEU A 40 18.01 -15.23 9.46
CA LEU A 40 17.19 -15.41 10.67
C LEU A 40 17.67 -14.56 11.86
N SER A 41 18.98 -14.37 12.00
CA SER A 41 19.62 -13.59 13.06
C SER A 41 19.93 -12.14 12.65
N GLY A 42 19.43 -11.70 11.49
CA GLY A 42 19.73 -10.42 10.88
C GLY A 42 20.98 -10.44 10.00
N ASN A 43 21.12 -9.40 9.18
CA ASN A 43 22.31 -9.16 8.37
C ASN A 43 23.10 -8.02 9.03
N VAL A 44 24.40 -8.22 9.20
CA VAL A 44 25.31 -7.22 9.77
C VAL A 44 26.38 -6.93 8.73
N GLY A 45 26.63 -5.65 8.47
CA GLY A 45 27.67 -5.22 7.54
C GLY A 45 28.17 -3.82 7.89
N VAL A 46 29.38 -3.52 7.42
CA VAL A 46 29.98 -2.18 7.58
C VAL A 46 29.22 -1.19 6.71
N LEU A 47 28.78 -0.08 7.29
CA LEU A 47 28.09 0.97 6.53
C LEU A 47 29.03 1.58 5.49
N HIS A 48 28.55 1.70 4.26
CA HIS A 48 29.25 2.40 3.19
C HIS A 48 28.26 3.25 2.41
N VAL A 49 28.48 4.57 2.39
CA VAL A 49 27.66 5.50 1.61
C VAL A 49 28.15 5.48 0.17
N LEU A 50 27.22 5.22 -0.77
CA LEU A 50 27.52 5.29 -2.18
C LEU A 50 27.24 6.70 -2.68
N GLU A 51 28.28 7.44 -3.02
CA GLU A 51 28.18 8.81 -3.54
C GLU A 51 27.87 8.84 -5.05
N SER A 52 28.36 7.85 -5.79
CA SER A 52 28.17 7.73 -7.24
C SER A 52 28.25 6.27 -7.70
N GLU A 53 27.81 6.01 -8.94
CA GLU A 53 27.94 4.68 -9.55
C GLU A 53 29.41 4.22 -9.68
N GLU A 54 30.38 5.15 -9.79
CA GLU A 54 31.80 4.83 -9.91
C GLU A 54 32.37 4.18 -8.63
N ASN A 55 31.82 4.53 -7.47
CA ASN A 55 32.22 3.96 -6.19
C ASN A 55 31.68 2.53 -5.98
N LEU A 56 30.78 2.06 -6.84
CA LEU A 56 30.14 0.76 -6.70
C LEU A 56 31.15 -0.38 -6.83
N ASP A 57 32.10 -0.26 -7.77
CA ASP A 57 33.14 -1.27 -7.98
C ASP A 57 34.04 -1.45 -6.75
N TRP A 58 34.23 -0.40 -5.94
CA TRP A 58 34.98 -0.51 -4.69
C TRP A 58 34.29 -1.46 -3.72
N VAL A 59 32.98 -1.29 -3.49
CA VAL A 59 32.20 -2.18 -2.61
C VAL A 59 32.25 -3.62 -3.13
N LEU A 60 32.03 -3.78 -4.44
CA LEU A 60 31.90 -5.07 -5.09
C LEU A 60 33.22 -5.83 -5.26
N ARG A 61 34.38 -5.16 -5.26
CA ARG A 61 35.67 -5.82 -5.56
C ARG A 61 36.80 -5.48 -4.59
N SER A 62 37.00 -4.21 -4.28
CA SER A 62 38.23 -3.72 -3.64
C SER A 62 38.12 -3.46 -2.13
N GLY A 63 36.91 -3.38 -1.59
CA GLY A 63 36.67 -3.07 -0.19
C GLY A 63 37.33 -4.05 0.77
N LEU A 64 37.94 -3.53 1.83
CA LEU A 64 38.75 -4.29 2.79
C LEU A 64 37.94 -5.13 3.79
N ASN A 65 36.71 -4.70 4.11
CA ASN A 65 35.91 -5.21 5.23
C ASN A 65 34.50 -5.67 4.78
N PRO A 66 34.38 -6.63 3.84
CA PRO A 66 33.08 -7.24 3.56
C PRO A 66 32.55 -8.00 4.79
N PRO A 67 31.22 -8.14 4.96
CA PRO A 67 30.18 -7.64 4.07
C PRO A 67 29.79 -6.17 4.37
N TYR A 68 29.31 -5.46 3.33
CA TYR A 68 28.93 -4.06 3.39
C TYR A 68 27.41 -3.86 3.43
N LEU A 69 26.94 -2.87 4.18
CA LEU A 69 25.58 -2.36 4.07
C LEU A 69 25.65 -1.02 3.33
N VAL A 70 25.09 -0.99 2.11
CA VAL A 70 25.23 0.14 1.20
C VAL A 70 24.12 1.16 1.45
N ILE A 71 24.48 2.41 1.69
CA ILE A 71 23.53 3.53 1.80
C ILE A 71 23.47 4.21 0.43
N LEU A 72 22.28 4.29 -0.14
CA LEU A 72 22.00 4.91 -1.43
C LEU A 72 21.13 6.14 -1.23
N ASP A 73 21.47 7.24 -1.89
CA ASP A 73 20.50 8.30 -2.12
C ASP A 73 19.50 7.86 -3.20
N SER A 74 18.28 8.40 -3.17
CA SER A 74 17.24 8.00 -4.12
C SER A 74 17.62 8.04 -5.61
N PRO A 75 18.40 9.01 -6.13
CA PRO A 75 18.79 9.00 -7.54
C PRO A 75 19.65 7.79 -7.93
N LEU A 76 20.37 7.19 -6.96
CA LEU A 76 21.19 6.00 -7.15
C LEU A 76 20.39 4.70 -6.96
N PHE A 77 19.15 4.77 -6.46
CA PHE A 77 18.27 3.61 -6.34
C PHE A 77 17.63 3.26 -7.69
N THR A 78 18.45 2.76 -8.61
CA THR A 78 18.05 2.36 -9.96
C THR A 78 18.14 0.85 -10.15
N ARG A 79 17.40 0.30 -11.12
CA ARG A 79 17.50 -1.13 -11.47
C ARG A 79 18.94 -1.54 -11.80
N SER A 80 19.67 -0.72 -12.56
CA SER A 80 21.06 -1.00 -12.94
C SER A 80 21.95 -1.24 -11.71
N ILE A 81 21.93 -0.30 -10.76
CA ILE A 81 22.74 -0.38 -9.53
C ILE A 81 22.28 -1.55 -8.66
N MET A 82 20.97 -1.73 -8.48
CA MET A 82 20.44 -2.83 -7.66
C MET A 82 20.77 -4.21 -8.23
N MET A 83 20.77 -4.39 -9.55
CA MET A 83 21.18 -5.66 -10.16
C MET A 83 22.69 -5.91 -10.04
N LYS A 84 23.52 -4.86 -10.09
CA LYS A 84 24.96 -4.97 -9.81
C LYS A 84 25.21 -5.38 -8.35
N LEU A 85 24.48 -4.78 -7.40
CA LEU A 85 24.54 -5.16 -5.97
C LEU A 85 24.05 -6.60 -5.74
N LYS A 86 22.96 -7.01 -6.39
CA LYS A 86 22.44 -8.39 -6.38
C LYS A 86 23.48 -9.39 -6.88
N ASN A 87 24.13 -9.12 -8.01
CA ASN A 87 25.17 -10.02 -8.54
C ASN A 87 26.41 -10.10 -7.64
N GLY A 88 26.65 -9.09 -6.80
CA GLY A 88 27.72 -9.06 -5.82
C GLY A 88 27.29 -9.45 -4.40
N SER A 89 26.16 -10.15 -4.23
CA SER A 89 25.52 -10.36 -2.93
C SER A 89 26.42 -10.95 -1.84
N SER A 90 27.42 -11.78 -2.20
CA SER A 90 28.42 -12.30 -1.25
C SER A 90 29.19 -11.23 -0.46
N ARG A 91 29.23 -10.00 -0.96
CA ARG A 91 29.88 -8.85 -0.30
C ARG A 91 28.90 -7.81 0.22
N VAL A 92 27.61 -7.95 -0.05
CA VAL A 92 26.57 -6.98 0.30
C VAL A 92 25.61 -7.61 1.32
N ALA A 93 25.64 -7.10 2.54
CA ALA A 93 24.76 -7.53 3.62
C ALA A 93 23.37 -6.90 3.56
N GLY A 94 23.19 -5.77 2.87
CA GLY A 94 21.92 -5.06 2.79
C GLY A 94 22.05 -3.68 2.15
N VAL A 95 20.91 -3.06 1.88
CA VAL A 95 20.82 -1.71 1.30
C VAL A 95 19.89 -0.84 2.13
N ALA A 96 20.29 0.39 2.38
CA ALA A 96 19.45 1.43 2.94
C ALA A 96 19.30 2.57 1.94
N VAL A 97 18.07 2.92 1.57
CA VAL A 97 17.78 4.00 0.62
C VAL A 97 17.29 5.21 1.39
N VAL A 98 17.95 6.35 1.23
CA VAL A 98 17.53 7.62 1.81
C VAL A 98 16.44 8.21 0.91
N ALA A 99 15.25 8.38 1.48
CA ALA A 99 14.14 9.01 0.79
C ALA A 99 14.48 10.48 0.48
N PRO A 100 14.23 10.96 -0.75
CA PRO A 100 14.53 12.33 -1.12
C PRO A 100 13.46 13.27 -0.55
N SER A 101 13.83 14.53 -0.31
CA SER A 101 12.89 15.59 0.08
C SER A 101 11.99 16.04 -1.06
N THR A 102 12.41 15.80 -2.30
CA THR A 102 11.67 16.16 -3.52
C THR A 102 11.61 14.98 -4.48
N ASN A 103 10.50 14.85 -5.21
CA ASN A 103 10.33 13.78 -6.19
C ASN A 103 11.38 13.89 -7.33
N PRO A 104 11.93 12.77 -7.83
CA PRO A 104 12.89 12.78 -8.94
C PRO A 104 12.31 13.37 -10.23
N PRO A 105 12.99 14.31 -10.91
CA PRO A 105 12.44 14.99 -12.10
C PRO A 105 12.19 14.05 -13.29
N ASP A 106 12.92 12.93 -13.37
CA ASP A 106 12.84 11.98 -14.47
C ASP A 106 11.68 10.97 -14.35
N GLY A 107 11.05 10.89 -13.18
CA GLY A 107 10.03 9.87 -12.92
C GLY A 107 10.64 8.50 -12.62
N VAL A 108 10.03 7.75 -11.71
CA VAL A 108 10.47 6.40 -11.34
C VAL A 108 9.26 5.54 -11.00
N SER A 109 9.05 4.47 -11.75
CA SER A 109 8.07 3.43 -11.43
C SER A 109 8.80 2.10 -11.19
N PRO A 110 8.75 1.53 -9.96
CA PRO A 110 9.36 0.24 -9.68
C PRO A 110 8.57 -0.92 -10.30
N HIS A 111 7.36 -0.67 -10.78
CA HIS A 111 6.46 -1.64 -11.40
C HIS A 111 6.95 -2.10 -12.79
N THR A 112 6.38 -3.16 -13.33
CA THR A 112 6.59 -3.59 -14.73
C THR A 112 6.02 -2.59 -15.75
N ASN A 113 6.50 -2.69 -17.00
CA ASN A 113 6.04 -1.87 -18.12
C ASN A 113 4.63 -2.25 -18.61
N CYS A 114 4.24 -3.51 -18.39
CA CYS A 114 2.92 -4.05 -18.68
C CYS A 114 2.31 -4.60 -17.38
N PRO A 115 1.60 -3.76 -16.59
CA PRO A 115 0.93 -4.22 -15.37
C PRO A 115 -0.14 -5.28 -15.67
N ASN A 116 -0.21 -6.32 -14.83
CA ASN A 116 -1.19 -7.42 -14.91
C ASN A 116 -1.29 -8.14 -16.28
N GLU A 117 -0.18 -8.17 -17.03
CA GLU A 117 -0.09 -8.72 -18.39
C GLU A 117 -0.76 -10.10 -18.56
N ASN A 118 -0.53 -11.01 -17.60
CA ASN A 118 -0.95 -12.41 -17.71
C ASN A 118 -2.35 -12.68 -17.15
N THR A 119 -2.99 -11.68 -16.54
CA THR A 119 -4.26 -11.84 -15.81
C THR A 119 -5.40 -10.98 -16.38
N GLY A 120 -5.10 -10.11 -17.33
CA GLY A 120 -6.09 -9.41 -18.16
C GLY A 120 -6.83 -10.32 -19.16
N VAL A 121 -7.62 -9.69 -20.03
CA VAL A 121 -8.41 -10.40 -21.07
C VAL A 121 -7.59 -10.66 -22.35
N TYR A 122 -6.62 -9.81 -22.64
CA TYR A 122 -5.82 -9.85 -23.86
C TYR A 122 -4.76 -10.95 -23.80
N THR A 123 -5.15 -12.13 -24.28
CA THR A 123 -4.29 -13.30 -24.45
C THR A 123 -4.12 -13.62 -25.93
N GLU A 124 -3.15 -14.47 -26.27
CA GLU A 124 -2.98 -15.04 -27.62
C GLU A 124 -4.25 -15.70 -28.17
N LYS A 125 -5.19 -16.13 -27.30
CA LYS A 125 -6.47 -16.71 -27.73
C LYS A 125 -7.54 -15.65 -27.99
N TYR A 126 -7.47 -14.51 -27.31
CA TYR A 126 -8.49 -13.46 -27.38
C TYR A 126 -8.22 -12.52 -28.56
N ASP A 127 -7.02 -11.96 -28.62
CA ASP A 127 -6.51 -11.21 -29.77
C ASP A 127 -4.97 -11.17 -29.72
N PRO A 128 -4.26 -11.96 -30.55
CA PRO A 128 -2.79 -12.03 -30.56
C PRO A 128 -2.10 -10.68 -30.74
N ALA A 129 -2.72 -9.76 -31.50
CA ALA A 129 -2.12 -8.46 -31.76
C ALA A 129 -2.11 -7.57 -30.51
N LEU A 130 -3.11 -7.73 -29.63
CA LEU A 130 -3.28 -6.93 -28.42
C LEU A 130 -2.69 -7.59 -27.17
N ALA A 131 -2.30 -8.85 -27.24
CA ALA A 131 -1.67 -9.58 -26.15
C ALA A 131 -0.31 -8.96 -25.75
N HIS A 132 0.12 -9.21 -24.51
CA HIS A 132 1.47 -8.90 -24.05
C HIS A 132 1.89 -7.42 -24.16
N CYS A 133 0.92 -6.50 -24.13
CA CYS A 133 1.15 -5.07 -24.37
C CYS A 133 1.93 -4.76 -25.67
N ASN A 134 1.81 -5.62 -26.70
CA ASN A 134 2.57 -5.50 -27.95
C ASN A 134 2.28 -4.19 -28.70
N VAL A 135 1.04 -3.67 -28.60
CA VAL A 135 0.62 -2.43 -29.26
C VAL A 135 0.86 -1.21 -28.37
N THR A 136 0.49 -1.30 -27.09
CA THR A 136 0.55 -0.17 -26.16
C THR A 136 1.30 -0.57 -24.90
N VAL A 137 2.44 0.08 -24.66
CA VAL A 137 3.17 -0.01 -23.40
C VAL A 137 2.58 1.00 -22.41
N TRP A 138 1.83 0.50 -21.44
CA TRP A 138 1.11 1.35 -20.48
C TRP A 138 2.04 2.11 -19.53
N ASN A 139 3.06 1.45 -18.98
CA ASN A 139 3.98 2.05 -18.01
C ASN A 139 5.42 2.13 -18.58
N PRO A 140 5.74 3.07 -19.47
CA PRO A 140 7.06 3.12 -20.12
C PRO A 140 8.23 3.35 -19.15
N LEU A 141 7.98 3.98 -18.00
CA LEU A 141 8.97 4.21 -16.94
C LEU A 141 9.08 3.04 -15.95
N GLY A 142 8.34 1.95 -16.18
CA GLY A 142 8.41 0.74 -15.36
C GLY A 142 9.80 0.13 -15.41
N SER A 143 10.41 -0.07 -14.25
CA SER A 143 11.71 -0.75 -14.13
C SER A 143 11.57 -2.22 -13.76
N GLY A 144 10.39 -2.69 -13.37
CA GLY A 144 10.17 -4.04 -12.85
C GLY A 144 11.01 -4.39 -11.62
N LEU A 145 11.49 -3.39 -10.87
CA LEU A 145 12.37 -3.59 -9.71
C LEU A 145 11.61 -4.18 -8.52
N SER A 146 10.32 -3.88 -8.37
CA SER A 146 9.47 -4.45 -7.30
C SER A 146 9.25 -5.96 -7.47
N TYR A 147 9.42 -6.47 -8.69
CA TYR A 147 9.26 -7.88 -9.04
C TYR A 147 10.58 -8.67 -9.02
N GLU A 148 11.66 -8.06 -8.53
CA GLU A 148 12.93 -8.74 -8.34
C GLU A 148 13.04 -9.36 -6.94
N GLU A 149 13.73 -10.49 -6.86
CA GLU A 149 14.13 -11.13 -5.62
C GLU A 149 15.50 -10.63 -5.15
N PHE A 150 15.64 -10.26 -3.87
CA PHE A 150 16.89 -9.89 -3.23
C PHE A 150 17.16 -10.78 -2.00
N ASP A 151 18.36 -11.36 -1.95
CA ASP A 151 18.87 -12.20 -0.86
C ASP A 151 19.40 -11.41 0.35
N PHE A 152 19.28 -10.09 0.28
CA PHE A 152 19.61 -9.15 1.35
C PHE A 152 18.43 -8.19 1.63
N PRO A 153 18.32 -7.65 2.85
CA PRO A 153 17.28 -6.70 3.19
C PRO A 153 17.52 -5.34 2.52
N ILE A 154 16.41 -4.70 2.12
CA ILE A 154 16.37 -3.31 1.66
C ILE A 154 15.46 -2.52 2.59
N PHE A 155 15.92 -1.38 3.08
CA PHE A 155 15.14 -0.46 3.90
C PHE A 155 15.09 0.92 3.27
N SER A 156 13.92 1.53 3.20
CA SER A 156 13.82 2.98 3.01
C SER A 156 13.97 3.66 4.36
N LEU A 157 14.89 4.61 4.45
CA LEU A 157 15.06 5.53 5.55
C LEU A 157 14.30 6.81 5.20
N LYS A 158 13.38 7.22 6.06
CA LYS A 158 12.58 8.42 5.84
C LYS A 158 12.39 9.13 7.16
N ASP A 159 12.51 10.46 7.16
CA ASP A 159 12.27 11.27 8.36
C ASP A 159 10.79 11.34 8.74
N ASP A 160 9.90 11.01 7.79
CA ASP A 160 8.45 11.10 7.96
C ASP A 160 7.72 9.76 7.77
N ASN A 161 6.54 9.66 8.36
CA ASN A 161 5.72 8.46 8.45
C ASN A 161 4.90 8.21 7.17
N ASP A 162 5.53 8.34 6.01
CA ASP A 162 4.81 8.38 4.74
C ASP A 162 4.31 7.01 4.27
N THR A 163 3.34 7.12 3.39
CA THR A 163 2.38 6.12 2.97
C THR A 163 2.98 5.07 2.04
N LYS A 164 2.58 3.81 2.24
CA LYS A 164 2.83 2.75 1.26
C LYS A 164 1.68 2.72 0.25
N VAL A 165 2.01 2.61 -1.03
CA VAL A 165 1.02 2.62 -2.11
C VAL A 165 1.16 1.33 -2.91
N ILE A 166 0.34 0.31 -2.61
CA ILE A 166 0.10 -0.80 -3.55
C ILE A 166 -1.35 -1.29 -3.42
N ARG A 167 -2.13 -1.23 -4.49
CA ARG A 167 -3.56 -1.56 -4.49
C ARG A 167 -3.81 -3.05 -4.76
N GLN A 168 -5.01 -3.52 -4.40
CA GLN A 168 -5.44 -4.91 -4.62
C GLN A 168 -5.47 -5.29 -6.10
N GLU A 169 -5.91 -4.36 -6.95
CA GLU A 169 -5.96 -4.55 -8.39
C GLU A 169 -4.57 -4.62 -9.04
N THR A 170 -3.52 -4.09 -8.37
CA THR A 170 -2.11 -4.17 -8.79
C THR A 170 -1.54 -5.60 -8.65
N PHE A 171 -2.17 -6.45 -7.84
CA PHE A 171 -1.74 -7.84 -7.61
C PHE A 171 -2.56 -8.83 -8.42
N ASP A 172 -2.60 -8.70 -9.75
CA ASP A 172 -3.34 -9.60 -10.64
C ASP A 172 -4.86 -9.59 -10.37
N TYR A 173 -5.42 -8.40 -10.13
CA TYR A 173 -6.87 -8.19 -10.02
C TYR A 173 -7.56 -9.03 -8.92
N ILE A 174 -6.95 -9.16 -7.73
CA ILE A 174 -7.50 -9.99 -6.64
C ILE A 174 -8.97 -9.67 -6.35
N GLY A 175 -9.30 -8.38 -6.22
CA GLY A 175 -10.63 -7.92 -5.82
C GLY A 175 -11.67 -8.15 -6.91
N SER A 176 -11.43 -7.60 -8.10
CA SER A 176 -12.36 -7.74 -9.22
C SER A 176 -12.51 -9.18 -9.70
N SER A 177 -11.45 -9.98 -9.70
CA SER A 177 -11.55 -11.41 -10.02
C SER A 177 -12.37 -12.18 -8.99
N ARG A 178 -12.28 -11.83 -7.71
CA ARG A 178 -13.13 -12.44 -6.67
C ARG A 178 -14.59 -12.06 -6.88
N MET A 179 -14.86 -10.78 -7.16
CA MET A 179 -16.22 -10.31 -7.43
C MET A 179 -16.85 -11.06 -8.60
N VAL A 180 -16.16 -11.18 -9.74
CA VAL A 180 -16.64 -11.93 -10.91
C VAL A 180 -16.91 -13.39 -10.55
N TYR A 181 -16.01 -14.05 -9.81
CA TYR A 181 -16.20 -15.42 -9.36
C TYR A 181 -17.46 -15.60 -8.50
N ASP A 182 -17.69 -14.70 -7.53
CA ASP A 182 -18.89 -14.78 -6.69
C ASP A 182 -20.18 -14.54 -7.50
N MET A 183 -20.15 -13.67 -8.51
CA MET A 183 -21.28 -13.44 -9.42
C MET A 183 -21.55 -14.68 -10.30
N GLU A 184 -20.51 -15.34 -10.84
CA GLU A 184 -20.66 -16.56 -11.63
C GLU A 184 -21.19 -17.74 -10.80
N LYS A 185 -20.79 -17.82 -9.53
CA LYS A 185 -21.23 -18.86 -8.60
C LYS A 185 -22.55 -18.52 -7.89
N LYS A 186 -23.15 -17.37 -8.16
CA LYS A 186 -24.38 -16.88 -7.49
C LYS A 186 -24.23 -16.78 -5.96
N HIS A 187 -23.01 -16.47 -5.52
CA HIS A 187 -22.68 -16.14 -4.13
C HIS A 187 -22.67 -14.62 -3.89
N PHE A 188 -22.93 -13.83 -4.93
CA PHE A 188 -23.18 -12.40 -4.86
C PHE A 188 -24.65 -12.09 -5.13
N VAL A 189 -25.15 -10.95 -4.64
CA VAL A 189 -26.57 -10.56 -4.79
C VAL A 189 -26.91 -10.15 -6.23
N VAL A 190 -25.91 -9.68 -6.98
CA VAL A 190 -26.03 -9.26 -8.38
C VAL A 190 -25.34 -10.32 -9.25
N ASP A 191 -26.06 -10.91 -10.19
CA ASP A 191 -25.46 -11.84 -11.15
C ASP A 191 -24.83 -11.06 -12.32
N LEU A 192 -23.91 -11.69 -13.06
CA LEU A 192 -23.36 -11.09 -14.29
C LEU A 192 -24.46 -10.73 -15.30
N ASP A 193 -25.56 -11.49 -15.32
CA ASP A 193 -26.73 -11.24 -16.16
C ASP A 193 -27.48 -9.95 -15.81
N ASN A 194 -27.33 -9.43 -14.60
CA ASN A 194 -27.91 -8.16 -14.20
C ASN A 194 -27.08 -6.95 -14.64
N ILE A 195 -25.82 -7.15 -15.06
CA ILE A 195 -24.94 -6.06 -15.50
C ILE A 195 -25.31 -5.66 -16.93
N HIS A 196 -25.91 -4.48 -17.08
CA HIS A 196 -26.20 -3.88 -18.39
C HIS A 196 -24.94 -3.29 -19.03
N SER A 197 -24.20 -2.47 -18.28
CA SER A 197 -23.02 -1.76 -18.75
C SER A 197 -22.06 -1.48 -17.60
N LEU A 198 -20.77 -1.34 -17.89
CA LEU A 198 -19.72 -1.08 -16.92
C LEU A 198 -19.00 0.25 -17.21
N LEU A 199 -18.85 1.09 -16.19
CA LEU A 199 -18.05 2.31 -16.25
C LEU A 199 -16.97 2.21 -15.16
N GLU A 200 -15.70 2.26 -15.56
CA GLU A 200 -14.58 2.26 -14.62
C GLU A 200 -13.78 3.57 -14.75
N ILE A 201 -13.23 4.04 -13.63
CA ILE A 201 -12.39 5.24 -13.58
C ILE A 201 -11.01 4.77 -13.15
N GLY A 202 -10.02 4.92 -14.02
CA GLY A 202 -8.60 4.81 -13.67
C GLY A 202 -7.92 6.16 -13.83
N GLN A 203 -6.79 6.37 -13.15
CA GLN A 203 -5.89 7.54 -13.27
C GLN A 203 -6.56 8.79 -13.88
N VAL A 204 -7.24 9.60 -13.07
CA VAL A 204 -7.85 10.88 -13.49
C VAL A 204 -7.27 12.08 -12.74
N GLY A 205 -6.20 11.85 -11.97
CA GLY A 205 -5.61 12.84 -11.08
C GLY A 205 -4.72 13.85 -11.81
N LEU A 206 -4.13 13.47 -12.95
CA LEU A 206 -3.16 14.30 -13.67
C LEU A 206 -3.78 14.83 -14.97
N ARG A 207 -4.51 15.94 -14.88
CA ARG A 207 -5.24 16.53 -16.02
C ARG A 207 -4.35 17.48 -16.84
N VAL A 208 -3.28 16.97 -17.44
CA VAL A 208 -2.50 17.72 -18.43
C VAL A 208 -3.43 18.07 -19.61
N ASN A 209 -3.68 19.37 -19.84
CA ASN A 209 -4.57 19.89 -20.88
C ASN A 209 -6.06 19.49 -20.76
N SER A 210 -6.55 19.19 -19.55
CA SER A 210 -7.98 18.98 -19.23
C SER A 210 -8.70 17.83 -19.96
N SER A 211 -8.00 16.99 -20.73
CA SER A 211 -8.62 15.93 -21.54
C SER A 211 -8.72 14.61 -20.80
N LEU A 212 -9.89 13.98 -20.86
CA LEU A 212 -10.11 12.61 -20.43
C LEU A 212 -10.34 11.71 -21.64
N TRP A 213 -9.77 10.53 -21.56
CA TRP A 213 -9.80 9.51 -22.60
C TRP A 213 -10.77 8.40 -22.22
N LEU A 214 -11.66 8.09 -23.15
CA LEU A 214 -12.68 7.06 -23.02
C LEU A 214 -12.21 5.82 -23.77
N HIS A 215 -11.72 4.83 -23.02
CA HIS A 215 -11.23 3.57 -23.55
C HIS A 215 -12.35 2.54 -23.60
N SER A 216 -12.45 1.79 -24.68
CA SER A 216 -13.42 0.71 -24.85
C SER A 216 -12.74 -0.48 -25.52
N ASP A 217 -13.22 -1.69 -25.25
CA ASP A 217 -12.59 -2.90 -25.78
C ASP A 217 -12.86 -3.09 -27.29
N PRO A 218 -11.83 -3.07 -28.15
CA PRO A 218 -12.03 -3.22 -29.60
C PRO A 218 -12.54 -4.61 -29.99
N VAL A 219 -12.29 -5.65 -29.18
CA VAL A 219 -12.72 -7.02 -29.50
C VAL A 219 -14.23 -7.17 -29.28
N SER A 220 -14.73 -6.72 -28.12
CA SER A 220 -16.16 -6.73 -27.79
C SER A 220 -16.98 -5.85 -28.75
N ARG A 221 -16.42 -4.73 -29.21
CA ARG A 221 -17.07 -3.83 -30.19
C ARG A 221 -17.15 -4.42 -31.61
N LYS A 222 -16.52 -5.57 -31.91
CA LYS A 222 -16.79 -6.30 -33.16
C LYS A 222 -18.24 -6.81 -33.22
N ASN A 223 -18.90 -6.99 -32.06
CA ASN A 223 -20.32 -7.30 -31.97
C ASN A 223 -21.17 -6.02 -32.08
N SER A 224 -22.06 -5.95 -33.07
CA SER A 224 -22.87 -4.76 -33.35
C SER A 224 -23.82 -4.35 -32.23
N SER A 225 -24.33 -5.32 -31.44
CA SER A 225 -25.19 -5.03 -30.29
C SER A 225 -24.40 -4.38 -29.16
N VAL A 226 -23.20 -4.91 -28.89
CA VAL A 226 -22.30 -4.36 -27.85
C VAL A 226 -21.79 -2.97 -28.26
N ASP A 227 -21.37 -2.80 -29.51
CA ASP A 227 -20.92 -1.50 -30.03
C ASP A 227 -22.03 -0.44 -29.99
N GLY A 228 -23.29 -0.82 -30.26
CA GLY A 228 -24.44 0.06 -30.10
C GLY A 228 -24.60 0.60 -28.67
N GLU A 229 -24.50 -0.26 -27.67
CA GLU A 229 -24.58 0.14 -26.26
C GLU A 229 -23.35 0.93 -25.80
N VAL A 230 -22.15 0.58 -26.26
CA VAL A 230 -20.94 1.37 -25.98
C VAL A 230 -21.06 2.79 -26.55
N LYS A 231 -21.58 2.94 -27.78
CA LYS A 231 -21.83 4.26 -28.37
C LYS A 231 -22.81 5.10 -27.56
N LYS A 232 -23.90 4.50 -27.08
CA LYS A 232 -24.86 5.19 -26.18
C LYS A 232 -24.20 5.62 -24.87
N LEU A 233 -23.32 4.78 -24.30
CA LEU A 233 -22.56 5.13 -23.10
C LEU A 233 -21.61 6.31 -23.34
N LEU A 234 -20.89 6.31 -24.47
CA LEU A 234 -20.03 7.42 -24.90
C LEU A 234 -20.82 8.71 -25.12
N GLU A 235 -22.00 8.64 -25.75
CA GLU A 235 -22.91 9.78 -25.91
C GLU A 235 -23.40 10.31 -24.56
N SER A 236 -23.73 9.42 -23.63
CA SER A 236 -24.13 9.80 -22.26
C SER A 236 -23.02 10.52 -21.52
N LEU A 237 -21.77 10.06 -21.66
CA LEU A 237 -20.58 10.71 -21.10
C LEU A 237 -20.37 12.10 -21.70
N ARG A 238 -20.49 12.24 -23.03
CA ARG A 238 -20.41 13.53 -23.73
C ARG A 238 -21.51 14.50 -23.28
N ALA A 239 -22.74 14.02 -23.11
CA ALA A 239 -23.84 14.82 -22.58
C ALA A 239 -23.59 15.23 -21.12
N GLY A 240 -23.05 14.33 -20.29
CA GLY A 240 -22.68 14.62 -18.90
C GLY A 240 -21.63 15.72 -18.77
N ALA A 241 -20.71 15.82 -19.74
CA ALA A 241 -19.68 16.86 -19.82
C ALA A 241 -20.17 18.21 -20.34
N ALA A 242 -21.40 18.32 -20.84
CA ALA A 242 -21.93 19.57 -21.36
C ALA A 242 -21.89 20.68 -20.29
N GLY A 243 -21.26 21.81 -20.63
CA GLY A 243 -21.12 22.98 -19.77
C GLY A 243 -20.03 22.88 -18.70
N LEU A 244 -19.20 21.83 -18.69
CA LEU A 244 -18.05 21.67 -17.79
C LEU A 244 -16.73 21.91 -18.55
N ASN A 245 -15.65 22.24 -17.85
CA ASN A 245 -14.32 22.42 -18.45
C ASN A 245 -13.57 21.08 -18.62
N VAL A 246 -14.25 20.10 -19.22
CA VAL A 246 -13.73 18.74 -19.43
C VAL A 246 -13.89 18.38 -20.90
N SER A 247 -12.78 18.12 -21.59
CA SER A 247 -12.79 17.53 -22.93
C SER A 247 -12.79 16.00 -22.82
N LEU A 248 -13.71 15.35 -23.53
CA LEU A 248 -13.77 13.89 -23.63
C LEU A 248 -13.37 13.47 -25.04
N ALA A 249 -12.44 12.52 -25.15
CA ALA A 249 -11.99 11.98 -26.43
C ALA A 249 -11.89 10.45 -26.39
N GLU A 250 -12.06 9.82 -27.55
CA GLU A 250 -11.71 8.41 -27.75
C GLU A 250 -10.32 8.32 -28.39
N PRO A 251 -9.53 7.28 -28.09
CA PRO A 251 -8.29 7.01 -28.82
C PRO A 251 -8.53 6.95 -30.33
N SER A 252 -7.67 7.60 -31.13
CA SER A 252 -7.83 7.69 -32.59
C SER A 252 -7.38 6.44 -33.34
N PHE A 253 -6.89 5.43 -32.62
CA PHE A 253 -6.40 4.16 -33.16
C PHE A 253 -6.88 3.01 -32.28
N SER A 254 -6.96 1.81 -32.86
CA SER A 254 -7.34 0.59 -32.13
C SER A 254 -6.21 0.18 -31.19
N GLN A 255 -6.52 0.06 -29.90
CA GLN A 255 -5.58 -0.32 -28.86
C GLN A 255 -6.30 -1.14 -27.78
N PRO A 256 -5.58 -1.92 -26.95
CA PRO A 256 -6.22 -2.64 -25.86
C PRO A 256 -6.79 -1.69 -24.80
N LEU A 257 -7.69 -2.19 -23.95
CA LEU A 257 -8.03 -1.50 -22.72
C LEU A 257 -6.78 -1.34 -21.82
N PRO A 258 -6.65 -0.23 -21.09
CA PRO A 258 -5.69 -0.11 -20.00
C PRO A 258 -5.92 -1.19 -18.94
N PRO A 259 -4.91 -1.57 -18.13
CA PRO A 259 -5.09 -2.49 -17.03
C PRO A 259 -6.17 -1.99 -16.07
N SER A 260 -7.28 -2.71 -16.01
CA SER A 260 -8.45 -2.30 -15.23
C SER A 260 -9.32 -3.50 -14.85
N SER A 261 -10.12 -3.33 -13.81
CA SER A 261 -11.05 -4.36 -13.31
C SER A 261 -11.99 -4.85 -14.40
N PHE A 262 -12.36 -3.98 -15.34
CA PHE A 262 -13.21 -4.29 -16.49
C PHE A 262 -12.67 -5.46 -17.31
N GLN A 263 -11.34 -5.61 -17.44
CA GLN A 263 -10.77 -6.76 -18.14
C GLN A 263 -11.15 -8.09 -17.49
N ARG A 264 -11.32 -8.15 -16.16
CA ARG A 264 -11.78 -9.36 -15.46
C ARG A 264 -13.22 -9.69 -15.77
N PHE A 265 -14.08 -8.68 -15.88
CA PHE A 265 -15.47 -8.88 -16.31
C PHE A 265 -15.55 -9.38 -17.75
N LEU A 266 -14.72 -8.84 -18.65
CA LEU A 266 -14.67 -9.26 -20.05
C LEU A 266 -14.21 -10.71 -20.25
N ARG A 267 -13.40 -11.26 -19.33
CA ARG A 267 -13.04 -12.69 -19.34
C ARG A 267 -14.24 -13.61 -19.11
N ALA A 268 -15.22 -13.17 -18.32
CA ALA A 268 -16.42 -13.96 -18.04
C ALA A 268 -17.48 -13.77 -19.14
N ARG A 269 -17.68 -12.53 -19.62
CA ARG A 269 -18.67 -12.22 -20.65
C ARG A 269 -18.34 -10.92 -21.40
N PRO A 270 -18.64 -10.80 -22.71
CA PRO A 270 -18.62 -9.50 -23.39
C PRO A 270 -19.70 -8.58 -22.82
N ILE A 271 -19.29 -7.47 -22.21
CA ILE A 271 -20.17 -6.48 -21.58
C ILE A 271 -19.86 -5.10 -22.18
N PRO A 272 -20.87 -4.28 -22.53
CA PRO A 272 -20.64 -2.90 -22.93
C PRO A 272 -19.97 -2.13 -21.78
N GLY A 273 -18.86 -1.46 -22.05
CA GLY A 273 -18.24 -0.65 -21.02
C GLY A 273 -17.17 0.30 -21.52
N VAL A 274 -16.86 1.27 -20.66
CA VAL A 274 -15.90 2.34 -20.90
C VAL A 274 -15.02 2.50 -19.66
N VAL A 275 -13.73 2.72 -19.90
CA VAL A 275 -12.77 3.10 -18.85
C VAL A 275 -12.35 4.55 -19.09
N ILE A 276 -12.61 5.42 -18.12
CA ILE A 276 -12.18 6.82 -18.14
C ILE A 276 -10.74 6.88 -17.60
N GLN A 277 -9.86 7.56 -18.32
CA GLN A 277 -8.44 7.77 -17.95
C GLN A 277 -7.99 9.20 -18.29
N ASP A 278 -6.87 9.64 -17.72
CA ASP A 278 -6.18 10.88 -18.06
C ASP A 278 -5.15 10.74 -19.20
N HIS A 279 -4.99 9.54 -19.75
CA HIS A 279 -4.02 9.24 -20.79
C HIS A 279 -4.65 8.57 -22.01
N GLN A 280 -4.15 8.92 -23.20
CA GLN A 280 -4.56 8.29 -24.45
C GLN A 280 -3.95 6.91 -24.63
N SER A 281 -2.69 6.71 -24.24
CA SER A 281 -1.95 5.46 -24.45
C SER A 281 -1.10 5.15 -23.23
N SER A 282 0.20 5.47 -23.22
CA SER A 282 1.03 5.34 -22.01
C SER A 282 0.53 6.26 -20.89
N PHE A 283 0.68 5.82 -19.64
CA PHE A 283 0.30 6.58 -18.44
C PHE A 283 0.93 7.97 -18.43
N THR A 284 0.13 8.96 -18.04
CA THR A 284 0.62 10.31 -17.71
C THR A 284 1.39 10.30 -16.39
N ASN A 285 1.02 9.39 -15.47
CA ASN A 285 1.67 9.19 -14.20
C ASN A 285 3.10 8.66 -14.37
N ARG A 286 4.08 9.45 -13.93
CA ARG A 286 5.52 9.15 -14.00
C ARG A 286 6.03 8.36 -12.79
N PHE A 287 5.18 8.17 -11.79
CA PHE A 287 5.48 7.51 -10.52
C PHE A 287 4.52 6.35 -10.22
N TYR A 288 3.97 5.71 -11.25
CA TYR A 288 3.00 4.62 -11.11
C TYR A 288 3.45 3.56 -10.08
N GLU A 289 2.62 3.35 -9.05
CA GLU A 289 2.86 2.43 -7.91
C GLU A 289 4.25 2.61 -7.26
N SER A 290 4.69 3.87 -7.15
CA SER A 290 5.94 4.29 -6.53
C SER A 290 5.66 5.07 -5.24
N MET A 291 6.67 5.16 -4.37
CA MET A 291 6.59 6.01 -3.16
C MET A 291 6.51 7.51 -3.45
N TYR A 292 6.73 7.91 -4.70
CA TYR A 292 6.66 9.29 -5.19
C TYR A 292 5.28 9.67 -5.75
N ASP A 293 4.35 8.72 -5.84
CA ASP A 293 2.95 8.99 -6.19
C ASP A 293 2.21 9.52 -4.97
N ASN A 294 2.44 10.79 -4.65
CA ASN A 294 2.03 11.44 -3.41
C ASN A 294 1.27 12.75 -3.67
N ALA A 295 0.75 13.38 -2.60
CA ALA A 295 -0.01 14.62 -2.68
C ALA A 295 0.73 15.74 -3.42
N GLY A 296 2.04 15.88 -3.19
CA GLY A 296 2.87 16.87 -3.87
C GLY A 296 2.95 16.64 -5.39
N TYR A 297 2.96 15.38 -5.84
CA TYR A 297 2.93 15.06 -7.27
C TYR A 297 1.59 15.40 -7.93
N LEU A 298 0.49 15.29 -7.18
CA LEU A 298 -0.86 15.63 -7.64
C LEU A 298 -1.20 17.12 -7.49
N ASP A 299 -0.19 17.96 -7.21
CA ASP A 299 -0.33 19.40 -6.95
C ASP A 299 -1.34 19.73 -5.84
N ILE A 300 -1.43 18.85 -4.84
CA ILE A 300 -2.21 19.07 -3.64
C ILE A 300 -1.31 19.77 -2.63
N SER A 301 -1.21 21.09 -2.80
CA SER A 301 -0.43 21.98 -1.95
C SER A 301 -1.34 23.00 -1.27
N TYR A 302 -0.91 23.48 -0.10
CA TYR A 302 -1.65 24.43 0.71
C TYR A 302 -0.77 25.63 1.06
N PRO A 303 -1.34 26.84 1.15
CA PRO A 303 -0.62 28.00 1.66
C PRO A 303 -0.06 27.74 3.07
N PRO A 304 1.18 28.17 3.36
CA PRO A 304 1.90 27.81 4.59
C PRO A 304 1.25 28.37 5.87
N ASP A 305 0.45 29.43 5.76
CA ASP A 305 -0.19 30.11 6.89
C ASP A 305 -1.52 29.46 7.34
N LEU A 306 -2.00 28.44 6.63
CA LEU A 306 -3.27 27.79 6.95
C LEU A 306 -3.14 26.77 8.07
N THR A 307 -4.07 26.80 9.03
CA THR A 307 -4.22 25.73 10.03
C THR A 307 -4.71 24.42 9.40
N PRO A 308 -4.50 23.26 10.04
CA PRO A 308 -4.99 21.98 9.51
C PRO A 308 -6.50 21.97 9.19
N GLU A 309 -7.32 22.62 10.02
CA GLU A 309 -8.76 22.75 9.78
C GLU A 309 -9.07 23.66 8.58
N GLN A 310 -8.28 24.72 8.35
CA GLN A 310 -8.42 25.57 7.17
C GLN A 310 -7.96 24.83 5.90
N GLN A 311 -6.89 24.04 5.97
CA GLN A 311 -6.41 23.21 4.87
C GLN A 311 -7.45 22.17 4.46
N LEU A 312 -8.11 21.51 5.43
CA LEU A 312 -9.21 20.59 5.17
C LEU A 312 -10.36 21.24 4.38
N GLN A 313 -10.60 22.54 4.58
CA GLN A 313 -11.66 23.27 3.89
C GLN A 313 -11.18 24.01 2.61
N PHE A 314 -9.88 24.01 2.33
CA PHE A 314 -9.32 24.73 1.20
C PHE A 314 -9.51 23.93 -0.10
N VAL A 315 -10.25 24.48 -1.06
CA VAL A 315 -10.47 23.84 -2.36
C VAL A 315 -9.26 24.09 -3.26
N THR A 316 -8.49 23.04 -3.54
CA THR A 316 -7.34 23.10 -4.46
C THR A 316 -7.78 23.05 -5.92
N ASP A 317 -6.90 23.44 -6.84
CA ASP A 317 -7.17 23.36 -8.28
C ASP A 317 -7.39 21.90 -8.73
N THR A 318 -6.61 20.96 -8.17
CA THR A 318 -6.81 19.51 -8.38
C THR A 318 -8.18 19.05 -7.87
N ALA A 319 -8.64 19.55 -6.71
CA ALA A 319 -9.98 19.22 -6.19
C ALA A 319 -11.08 19.76 -7.12
N THR A 320 -10.96 21.00 -7.60
CA THR A 320 -11.88 21.56 -8.60
C THR A 320 -11.91 20.72 -9.87
N ALA A 321 -10.74 20.35 -10.39
CA ALA A 321 -10.64 19.56 -11.61
C ALA A 321 -11.27 18.16 -11.45
N LEU A 322 -11.07 17.50 -10.31
CA LEU A 322 -11.71 16.21 -10.00
C LEU A 322 -13.22 16.33 -9.73
N THR A 323 -13.68 17.46 -9.23
CA THR A 323 -15.11 17.75 -9.04
C THR A 323 -15.86 17.75 -10.37
N GLU A 324 -15.25 18.29 -11.42
CA GLU A 324 -15.83 18.23 -12.77
C GLU A 324 -15.92 16.79 -13.27
N VAL A 325 -14.87 15.98 -13.09
CA VAL A 325 -14.87 14.55 -13.47
C VAL A 325 -15.97 13.80 -12.72
N ALA A 326 -16.07 13.99 -11.41
CA ALA A 326 -17.13 13.39 -10.59
C ALA A 326 -18.52 13.81 -11.06
N THR A 327 -18.69 15.07 -11.49
CA THR A 327 -19.94 15.58 -12.05
C THR A 327 -20.29 14.91 -13.38
N VAL A 328 -19.31 14.75 -14.29
CA VAL A 328 -19.49 14.01 -15.55
C VAL A 328 -19.98 12.59 -15.26
N VAL A 329 -19.30 11.90 -14.36
CA VAL A 329 -19.65 10.52 -13.98
C VAL A 329 -21.05 10.45 -13.38
N ALA A 330 -21.39 11.32 -12.42
CA ALA A 330 -22.70 11.34 -11.77
C ALA A 330 -23.84 11.57 -12.77
N ARG A 331 -23.70 12.54 -13.67
CA ARG A 331 -24.67 12.82 -14.74
C ARG A 331 -24.80 11.64 -15.70
N SER A 332 -23.69 11.01 -16.06
CA SER A 332 -23.67 9.87 -16.98
C SER A 332 -24.35 8.64 -16.38
N LEU A 333 -24.08 8.34 -15.09
CA LEU A 333 -24.73 7.26 -14.36
C LEU A 333 -26.24 7.52 -14.21
N TYR A 334 -26.65 8.76 -13.94
CA TYR A 334 -28.06 9.12 -13.87
C TYR A 334 -28.78 8.93 -15.22
N ALA A 335 -28.16 9.36 -16.32
CA ALA A 335 -28.69 9.14 -17.66
C ALA A 335 -28.79 7.64 -18.01
N GLN A 336 -27.75 6.86 -17.69
CA GLN A 336 -27.73 5.41 -17.90
C GLN A 336 -28.76 4.66 -17.06
N ALA A 337 -29.07 5.17 -15.86
CA ALA A 337 -30.14 4.64 -15.03
C ALA A 337 -31.56 4.97 -15.54
N GLY A 338 -31.70 5.65 -16.68
CA GLY A 338 -32.98 6.06 -17.26
C GLY A 338 -33.55 7.34 -16.63
N GLY A 339 -32.71 8.15 -15.99
CA GLY A 339 -33.09 9.42 -15.40
C GLY A 339 -33.52 10.47 -16.43
N ASP A 340 -34.25 11.48 -15.96
CA ASP A 340 -34.75 12.57 -16.80
C ASP A 340 -33.62 13.51 -17.25
N GLN A 341 -33.39 13.57 -18.56
CA GLN A 341 -32.34 14.40 -19.18
C GLN A 341 -32.41 15.88 -18.77
N ALA A 342 -33.62 16.40 -18.50
CA ALA A 342 -33.80 17.79 -18.06
C ALA A 342 -33.16 18.09 -16.70
N ARG A 343 -32.94 17.07 -15.86
CA ARG A 343 -32.35 17.21 -14.53
C ARG A 343 -30.82 17.11 -14.52
N LEU A 344 -30.18 16.76 -15.63
CA LEU A 344 -28.73 16.55 -15.67
C LEU A 344 -27.93 17.78 -15.22
N SER A 345 -28.34 18.98 -15.65
CA SER A 345 -27.66 20.23 -15.27
C SER A 345 -27.71 20.53 -13.77
N SER A 346 -28.69 19.98 -13.06
CA SER A 346 -28.83 20.15 -11.60
C SER A 346 -27.96 19.19 -10.78
N ILE A 347 -27.45 18.12 -11.39
CA ILE A 347 -26.61 17.13 -10.74
C ILE A 347 -25.15 17.59 -10.84
N ASN A 348 -24.59 17.99 -9.70
CA ASN A 348 -23.20 18.45 -9.58
C ASN A 348 -22.56 17.83 -8.35
N ALA A 349 -21.28 17.47 -8.45
CA ALA A 349 -20.48 17.10 -7.29
C ALA A 349 -20.09 18.35 -6.49
N ASP A 350 -20.00 18.22 -5.17
CA ASP A 350 -19.60 19.31 -4.28
C ASP A 350 -18.07 19.40 -4.17
N PRO A 351 -17.44 20.52 -4.59
CA PRO A 351 -15.99 20.69 -4.48
C PRO A 351 -15.49 20.67 -3.04
N GLN A 352 -16.32 21.07 -2.08
CA GLN A 352 -15.94 21.04 -0.67
C GLN A 352 -15.72 19.61 -0.19
N MET A 353 -16.61 18.71 -0.60
CA MET A 353 -16.51 17.31 -0.25
C MET A 353 -15.33 16.63 -0.94
N VAL A 354 -15.06 16.98 -2.21
CA VAL A 354 -13.90 16.47 -2.95
C VAL A 354 -12.60 16.89 -2.28
N THR A 355 -12.44 18.15 -1.89
CA THR A 355 -11.21 18.60 -1.22
C THR A 355 -11.03 17.94 0.15
N GLN A 356 -12.12 17.78 0.93
CA GLN A 356 -12.06 17.10 2.22
C GLN A 356 -11.65 15.63 2.08
N MET A 357 -12.13 14.92 1.04
CA MET A 357 -11.69 13.56 0.73
C MET A 357 -10.21 13.52 0.36
N LEU A 358 -9.75 14.41 -0.53
CA LEU A 358 -8.35 14.46 -0.94
C LEU A 358 -7.42 14.75 0.23
N TYR A 359 -7.73 15.75 1.05
CA TYR A 359 -6.97 16.05 2.27
C TYR A 359 -6.95 14.85 3.21
N GLY A 360 -8.10 14.24 3.46
CA GLY A 360 -8.24 13.10 4.37
C GLY A 360 -7.40 11.89 3.96
N PHE A 361 -7.38 11.54 2.68
CA PHE A 361 -6.62 10.38 2.20
C PHE A 361 -5.15 10.67 1.90
N LEU A 362 -4.82 11.86 1.40
CA LEU A 362 -3.50 12.17 0.84
C LEU A 362 -2.64 13.09 1.71
N VAL A 363 -3.20 13.67 2.78
CA VAL A 363 -2.45 14.55 3.70
C VAL A 363 -2.56 14.04 5.13
N ARG A 364 -3.78 13.93 5.66
CA ARG A 364 -4.01 13.57 7.07
C ARG A 364 -5.34 12.85 7.28
N SER A 365 -5.27 11.56 7.62
CA SER A 365 -6.47 10.79 7.93
C SER A 365 -7.09 11.15 9.28
N ASN A 366 -6.27 11.57 10.25
CA ASN A 366 -6.76 12.14 11.50
C ASN A 366 -7.19 13.59 11.33
N ASN A 367 -8.43 13.79 10.89
CA ASN A 367 -9.01 15.11 10.69
C ASN A 367 -10.41 15.22 11.29
N SER A 368 -10.89 16.45 11.45
CA SER A 368 -12.16 16.73 12.12
C SER A 368 -13.37 16.14 11.39
N TRP A 369 -13.31 15.90 10.08
CA TRP A 369 -14.40 15.28 9.31
C TRP A 369 -14.42 13.76 9.47
N PHE A 370 -13.29 13.07 9.20
CA PHE A 370 -13.19 11.61 9.34
C PHE A 370 -13.48 11.14 10.77
N GLN A 371 -13.06 11.89 11.79
CA GLN A 371 -13.40 11.59 13.19
C GLN A 371 -14.92 11.53 13.46
N GLN A 372 -15.74 12.25 12.68
CA GLN A 372 -17.21 12.24 12.84
C GLN A 372 -17.84 10.98 12.24
N LEU A 373 -17.20 10.43 11.22
CA LEU A 373 -17.72 9.32 10.42
C LEU A 373 -17.36 7.96 10.99
N VAL A 374 -16.31 7.88 11.80
CA VAL A 374 -15.84 6.62 12.37
C VAL A 374 -16.39 6.37 13.79
N PRO A 375 -16.72 5.12 14.14
CA PRO A 375 -16.97 4.68 15.51
C PRO A 375 -15.80 5.01 16.46
N SER A 376 -16.09 5.19 17.75
CA SER A 376 -15.09 5.56 18.76
C SER A 376 -13.97 4.53 18.91
N ASN A 377 -14.27 3.24 18.77
CA ASN A 377 -13.28 2.17 18.82
C ASN A 377 -12.34 2.15 17.60
N LEU A 378 -12.65 2.89 16.54
CA LEU A 378 -11.84 2.95 15.32
C LEU A 378 -10.99 4.23 15.22
N MET A 379 -11.08 5.14 16.20
CA MET A 379 -10.27 6.38 16.20
C MET A 379 -8.76 6.12 16.18
N SER A 380 -8.29 5.03 16.80
CA SER A 380 -6.88 4.67 16.85
C SER A 380 -6.29 4.29 15.49
N PHE A 381 -7.12 4.06 14.48
CA PHE A 381 -6.68 3.81 13.11
C PHE A 381 -6.44 5.08 12.31
N LEU A 382 -6.93 6.24 12.77
CA LEU A 382 -6.63 7.53 12.15
C LEU A 382 -5.23 7.99 12.59
N ALA A 383 -4.49 8.60 11.68
CA ALA A 383 -3.13 9.05 11.95
C ALA A 383 -2.84 10.44 11.37
N ASP A 384 -1.85 11.12 11.94
CA ASP A 384 -1.35 12.41 11.45
C ASP A 384 -0.44 12.24 10.21
N ARG A 385 -0.86 11.41 9.26
CA ARG A 385 -0.17 11.08 8.01
C ARG A 385 -1.21 10.70 6.92
N PRO A 386 -0.80 10.56 5.65
CA PRO A 386 -1.71 10.06 4.63
C PRO A 386 -2.01 8.56 4.80
N THR A 387 -3.20 8.14 4.37
CA THR A 387 -3.74 6.79 4.58
C THR A 387 -2.95 5.72 3.82
N ASN A 388 -2.56 4.65 4.49
CA ASN A 388 -1.89 3.51 3.85
C ASN A 388 -2.81 2.81 2.82
N LEU A 389 -2.40 2.81 1.55
CA LEU A 389 -3.14 2.19 0.45
C LEU A 389 -2.71 0.74 0.19
N TYR A 390 -1.64 0.26 0.85
CA TYR A 390 -1.19 -1.12 0.75
C TYR A 390 -2.25 -2.11 1.24
N VAL A 391 -2.60 -3.07 0.39
CA VAL A 391 -3.44 -4.19 0.81
C VAL A 391 -2.61 -5.18 1.61
N GLY A 392 -2.72 -5.10 2.93
CA GLY A 392 -2.13 -6.05 3.86
C GLY A 392 -2.77 -7.45 3.79
N VAL A 393 -2.30 -8.33 4.66
CA VAL A 393 -2.81 -9.70 4.79
C VAL A 393 -4.27 -9.69 5.26
N LEU A 394 -5.09 -10.66 4.82
CA LEU A 394 -6.55 -10.77 5.05
C LEU A 394 -7.04 -10.42 6.49
N ASN A 395 -6.27 -10.76 7.52
CA ASN A 395 -6.66 -10.53 8.93
C ASN A 395 -6.20 -9.17 9.49
N GLN A 396 -5.58 -8.31 8.67
CA GLN A 396 -5.20 -6.95 9.05
C GLN A 396 -6.29 -5.97 8.62
N HIS A 397 -6.60 -5.01 9.49
CA HIS A 397 -7.57 -3.96 9.19
C HIS A 397 -6.95 -3.00 8.19
N SER A 398 -7.58 -2.84 7.02
CA SER A 398 -7.20 -1.81 6.05
C SER A 398 -7.83 -0.48 6.47
N GLU A 399 -6.98 0.49 6.81
CA GLU A 399 -7.39 1.87 7.10
C GLU A 399 -8.21 2.44 5.94
N LEU A 400 -7.78 2.21 4.70
CA LEU A 400 -8.47 2.63 3.49
C LEU A 400 -9.88 2.03 3.38
N THR A 401 -10.01 0.70 3.46
CA THR A 401 -11.31 0.03 3.31
C THR A 401 -12.30 0.51 4.37
N MET A 402 -11.84 0.66 5.61
CA MET A 402 -12.65 1.18 6.71
C MET A 402 -13.12 2.61 6.43
N LEU A 403 -12.20 3.51 6.08
CA LEU A 403 -12.54 4.92 5.81
C LEU A 403 -13.49 5.07 4.63
N VAL A 404 -13.24 4.37 3.52
CA VAL A 404 -14.09 4.39 2.33
C VAL A 404 -15.49 3.86 2.65
N GLN A 405 -15.62 2.80 3.45
CA GLN A 405 -16.93 2.27 3.86
C GLN A 405 -17.75 3.31 4.63
N HIS A 406 -17.16 3.93 5.65
CA HIS A 406 -17.86 4.90 6.50
C HIS A 406 -18.17 6.19 5.76
N LEU A 407 -17.24 6.64 4.92
CA LEU A 407 -17.46 7.77 4.04
C LEU A 407 -18.62 7.50 3.09
N LEU A 408 -18.61 6.38 2.37
CA LEU A 408 -19.68 6.03 1.44
C LEU A 408 -21.02 5.88 2.18
N ALA A 409 -21.02 5.31 3.38
CA ALA A 409 -22.21 5.18 4.22
C ALA A 409 -22.78 6.55 4.62
N ASN A 410 -21.93 7.54 4.89
CA ASN A 410 -22.36 8.92 5.16
C ASN A 410 -22.89 9.62 3.91
N LEU A 411 -22.23 9.44 2.76
CA LEU A 411 -22.59 10.10 1.51
C LEU A 411 -23.86 9.55 0.85
N THR A 412 -24.13 8.25 1.02
CA THR A 412 -25.28 7.57 0.39
C THR A 412 -26.37 7.19 1.38
N GLY A 413 -26.07 7.24 2.68
CA GLY A 413 -26.99 6.87 3.74
C GLY A 413 -27.84 8.03 4.27
N THR A 414 -28.61 7.70 5.29
CA THR A 414 -29.50 8.62 6.00
C THR A 414 -29.34 8.41 7.49
N THR A 415 -29.38 9.49 8.27
CA THR A 415 -29.42 9.40 9.74
C THR A 415 -30.78 8.88 10.19
N VAL A 416 -30.77 7.98 11.17
CA VAL A 416 -31.99 7.41 11.75
C VAL A 416 -31.98 7.60 13.27
N ASN A 417 -33.12 7.99 13.81
CA ASN A 417 -33.27 8.29 15.24
C ASN A 417 -33.57 7.01 16.03
N ILE A 418 -32.53 6.23 16.29
CA ILE A 418 -32.61 4.97 17.06
C ILE A 418 -31.51 4.92 18.12
N THR A 419 -31.66 4.04 19.11
CA THR A 419 -30.65 3.86 20.15
C THR A 419 -29.39 3.18 19.60
N GLN A 420 -28.25 3.41 20.28
CA GLN A 420 -26.99 2.73 19.96
C GLN A 420 -27.13 1.20 19.99
N GLU A 421 -27.92 0.69 20.94
CA GLU A 421 -28.22 -0.74 21.05
C GLU A 421 -28.92 -1.27 19.80
N ASN A 422 -29.99 -0.61 19.35
CA ASN A 422 -30.73 -1.02 18.15
C ASN A 422 -29.87 -0.92 16.88
N CYS A 423 -29.08 0.15 16.75
CA CYS A 423 -28.13 0.31 15.66
C CYS A 423 -27.13 -0.85 15.61
N ASN A 424 -26.55 -1.23 16.75
CA ASN A 424 -25.63 -2.36 16.85
C ASN A 424 -26.30 -3.71 16.52
N TYR A 425 -27.58 -3.89 16.88
CA TYR A 425 -28.36 -5.08 16.52
C TYR A 425 -28.89 -5.08 15.07
N GLN A 426 -28.52 -4.08 14.26
CA GLN A 426 -28.93 -3.94 12.86
C GLN A 426 -30.46 -3.91 12.69
N ARG A 427 -31.15 -3.16 13.55
CA ARG A 427 -32.62 -3.05 13.55
C ARG A 427 -33.06 -1.64 13.93
N GLU A 428 -34.17 -1.17 13.41
CA GLU A 428 -34.76 0.11 13.86
C GLU A 428 -35.55 -0.08 15.17
N ASP A 429 -36.29 -1.19 15.30
CA ASP A 429 -37.04 -1.60 16.50
C ASP A 429 -37.00 -3.13 16.71
N GLU A 430 -37.64 -3.64 17.76
CA GLU A 430 -37.62 -5.08 18.08
C GLU A 430 -38.43 -5.95 17.10
N GLN A 431 -39.36 -5.35 16.37
CA GLN A 431 -40.24 -6.01 15.41
C GLN A 431 -39.73 -5.89 13.96
N ASP A 432 -38.65 -5.14 13.73
CA ASP A 432 -38.04 -4.89 12.43
C ASP A 432 -37.43 -6.16 11.83
N LYS A 433 -38.23 -6.82 10.98
CA LYS A 433 -37.82 -7.96 10.17
C LYS A 433 -37.45 -7.56 8.73
N ALA A 434 -37.95 -6.43 8.24
CA ALA A 434 -37.85 -6.07 6.84
C ALA A 434 -36.58 -5.25 6.55
N ASN A 435 -36.29 -4.23 7.34
CA ASN A 435 -35.20 -3.30 7.05
C ASN A 435 -33.83 -3.92 7.35
N LYS A 436 -33.78 -4.84 8.32
CA LYS A 436 -32.57 -5.61 8.69
C LYS A 436 -31.88 -6.33 7.53
N HIS A 437 -32.65 -6.78 6.52
CA HIS A 437 -32.09 -7.48 5.37
C HIS A 437 -31.72 -6.56 4.21
N MET A 438 -32.26 -5.34 4.17
CA MET A 438 -32.03 -4.37 3.10
C MET A 438 -30.86 -3.44 3.43
N PHE A 439 -30.84 -2.88 4.63
CA PHE A 439 -29.88 -1.85 5.03
C PHE A 439 -28.80 -2.37 5.98
N PHE A 440 -27.75 -1.57 6.10
CA PHE A 440 -26.69 -1.73 7.08
C PHE A 440 -26.63 -0.48 7.96
N TYR A 441 -26.49 -0.69 9.26
CA TYR A 441 -26.54 0.35 10.28
C TYR A 441 -25.17 0.51 10.93
N VAL A 442 -24.70 1.73 11.06
CA VAL A 442 -23.41 2.05 11.71
C VAL A 442 -23.61 3.17 12.71
N TRP A 443 -23.21 2.93 13.96
CA TRP A 443 -23.18 3.97 14.99
C TRP A 443 -21.89 4.78 14.86
N VAL A 444 -22.03 6.05 14.49
CA VAL A 444 -20.90 6.97 14.28
C VAL A 444 -20.86 8.01 15.39
N GLN A 445 -19.70 8.65 15.61
CA GLN A 445 -19.52 9.59 16.71
C GLN A 445 -20.16 10.96 16.49
N GLY A 446 -20.32 11.39 15.24
CA GLY A 446 -20.84 12.72 14.92
C GLY A 446 -19.88 13.87 15.22
N ALA A 447 -20.36 15.08 14.94
CA ALA A 447 -19.62 16.33 15.13
C ALA A 447 -19.35 16.60 16.61
N ALA A 448 -18.17 17.16 16.91
CA ALA A 448 -17.92 17.72 18.23
C ALA A 448 -18.71 19.04 18.37
N PRO A 449 -19.51 19.23 19.43
CA PRO A 449 -20.22 20.48 19.65
C PRO A 449 -19.24 21.65 19.84
N PRO A 450 -19.65 22.90 19.53
CA PRO A 450 -18.83 24.07 19.78
C PRO A 450 -18.45 24.14 21.26
N ASN A 451 -17.15 24.15 21.57
CA ASN A 451 -16.58 24.19 22.93
C ASN A 451 -16.76 22.94 23.79
N ALA A 452 -17.13 21.79 23.22
CA ALA A 452 -17.18 20.50 23.93
C ALA A 452 -16.30 19.46 23.25
N THR A 453 -15.71 18.57 24.05
CA THR A 453 -14.92 17.44 23.55
C THR A 453 -15.75 16.17 23.37
N GLU A 454 -16.93 16.12 23.99
CA GLU A 454 -17.83 14.97 23.93
C GLU A 454 -18.69 15.05 22.67
N ARG A 455 -18.60 14.00 21.83
CA ARG A 455 -19.32 13.92 20.56
C ARG A 455 -20.65 13.20 20.76
N GLU A 456 -21.71 13.70 20.12
CA GLU A 456 -23.01 13.06 20.15
C GLU A 456 -23.15 12.08 18.99
N GLY A 457 -23.11 10.79 19.32
CA GLY A 457 -23.20 9.73 18.34
C GLY A 457 -24.61 9.53 17.79
N PHE A 458 -24.71 9.08 16.54
CA PHE A 458 -25.97 8.75 15.89
C PHE A 458 -25.83 7.53 14.98
N CYS A 459 -26.96 6.94 14.61
CA CYS A 459 -26.98 5.81 13.69
C CYS A 459 -27.15 6.25 12.24
N THR A 460 -26.25 5.78 11.37
CA THR A 460 -26.33 5.96 9.92
C THR A 460 -26.84 4.67 9.28
N ARG A 461 -27.93 4.78 8.52
CA ARG A 461 -28.49 3.69 7.72
C ARG A 461 -28.06 3.86 6.26
N SER A 462 -27.42 2.85 5.68
CA SER A 462 -26.97 2.88 4.28
C SER A 462 -27.13 1.50 3.61
N THR A 463 -26.84 1.42 2.31
CA THR A 463 -26.75 0.15 1.57
C THR A 463 -25.31 -0.33 1.38
N VAL A 464 -24.35 0.32 2.05
CA VAL A 464 -22.93 0.01 1.91
C VAL A 464 -22.58 -1.26 2.65
N ARG A 465 -21.98 -2.22 1.94
CA ARG A 465 -21.55 -3.51 2.48
C ARG A 465 -20.13 -3.82 2.06
N LEU A 466 -19.46 -4.64 2.86
CA LEU A 466 -18.16 -5.20 2.52
C LEU A 466 -18.33 -6.61 1.96
N THR A 467 -17.53 -6.94 0.96
CA THR A 467 -17.41 -8.28 0.40
C THR A 467 -15.96 -8.74 0.54
N SER A 468 -15.76 -10.04 0.74
CA SER A 468 -14.41 -10.59 0.81
C SER A 468 -13.73 -10.45 -0.55
N ALA A 469 -12.52 -9.90 -0.56
CA ALA A 469 -11.67 -9.75 -1.73
C ALA A 469 -10.45 -10.69 -1.62
N LEU A 470 -10.73 -11.99 -1.46
CA LEU A 470 -9.72 -13.06 -1.46
C LEU A 470 -9.73 -13.78 -2.81
N SER A 471 -8.56 -13.97 -3.42
CA SER A 471 -8.48 -14.63 -4.71
C SER A 471 -9.14 -16.02 -4.69
N PRO A 472 -9.97 -16.35 -5.70
CA PRO A 472 -10.60 -17.67 -5.79
C PRO A 472 -9.62 -18.85 -5.80
N ALA A 473 -8.36 -18.65 -6.20
CA ALA A 473 -7.31 -19.68 -6.13
C ALA A 473 -7.21 -20.33 -4.73
N PHE A 474 -7.37 -19.54 -3.67
CA PHE A 474 -7.25 -20.03 -2.29
C PHE A 474 -8.48 -20.81 -1.82
N ASP A 475 -9.67 -20.40 -2.26
CA ASP A 475 -10.92 -21.13 -1.97
C ASP A 475 -10.97 -22.46 -2.72
N LEU A 476 -10.49 -22.47 -3.96
CA LEU A 476 -10.40 -23.67 -4.81
C LEU A 476 -9.21 -24.58 -4.46
N GLN A 477 -8.28 -24.10 -3.63
CA GLN A 477 -7.00 -24.77 -3.32
C GLN A 477 -6.10 -24.98 -4.54
N GLU A 478 -6.22 -24.10 -5.54
CA GLU A 478 -5.42 -24.10 -6.77
C GLU A 478 -4.22 -23.13 -6.63
N TYR A 479 -3.26 -23.47 -5.77
CA TYR A 479 -2.14 -22.56 -5.45
C TYR A 479 -1.17 -22.29 -6.60
N THR A 480 -1.25 -23.06 -7.69
CA THR A 480 -0.48 -22.87 -8.93
C THR A 480 -1.34 -22.34 -10.08
N SER A 481 -2.51 -21.77 -9.77
CA SER A 481 -3.44 -21.24 -10.77
C SER A 481 -2.78 -20.19 -11.66
N LYS A 482 -3.12 -20.23 -12.95
CA LYS A 482 -2.78 -19.20 -13.94
C LYS A 482 -3.93 -18.24 -14.19
N ASP A 483 -5.15 -18.61 -13.77
CA ASP A 483 -6.37 -17.86 -14.05
C ASP A 483 -6.77 -16.92 -12.91
N TYR A 484 -6.35 -17.26 -11.69
CA TYR A 484 -6.58 -16.51 -10.48
C TYR A 484 -5.27 -16.12 -9.81
N SER A 485 -5.24 -14.93 -9.23
CA SER A 485 -4.08 -14.41 -8.50
C SER A 485 -3.69 -15.34 -7.35
N THR A 486 -2.40 -15.58 -7.16
CA THR A 486 -1.90 -16.44 -6.06
C THR A 486 -0.91 -15.69 -5.17
N TRP A 487 -0.99 -14.35 -5.15
CA TRP A 487 -0.11 -13.52 -4.34
C TRP A 487 -0.31 -13.79 -2.85
N THR A 488 0.79 -14.06 -2.16
CA THR A 488 0.83 -14.22 -0.71
C THR A 488 1.98 -13.41 -0.14
N GLU A 489 1.81 -12.91 1.08
CA GLU A 489 2.83 -12.16 1.79
C GLU A 489 3.47 -13.04 2.87
N SER A 490 4.81 -13.10 2.87
CA SER A 490 5.54 -13.87 3.87
C SER A 490 5.27 -13.31 5.26
N ARG A 491 5.04 -14.15 6.26
CA ARG A 491 4.90 -13.68 7.65
C ARG A 491 6.26 -13.37 8.26
N TRP A 492 6.35 -12.27 9.01
CA TRP A 492 7.53 -11.89 9.81
C TRP A 492 7.15 -11.66 11.27
N LYS A 493 8.14 -11.72 12.18
CA LYS A 493 7.94 -11.48 13.62
C LYS A 493 8.05 -9.99 13.96
N SER A 494 9.26 -9.45 13.87
CA SER A 494 9.56 -8.04 14.07
C SER A 494 10.67 -7.68 13.09
N ILE A 495 10.52 -6.53 12.45
CA ILE A 495 11.52 -5.98 11.55
C ILE A 495 12.07 -4.73 12.21
N SER A 496 13.39 -4.65 12.34
CA SER A 496 14.06 -3.47 12.91
C SER A 496 15.46 -3.32 12.32
N GLY A 497 15.92 -2.07 12.23
CA GLY A 497 17.30 -1.71 11.91
C GLY A 497 17.98 -1.05 13.11
N ARG A 498 19.27 -1.28 13.26
CA ARG A 498 20.10 -0.62 14.28
C ARG A 498 21.53 -0.45 13.81
N ILE A 499 22.18 0.61 14.26
CA ILE A 499 23.57 0.94 13.96
C ILE A 499 24.39 0.82 15.25
N PHE A 500 25.60 0.31 15.16
CA PHE A 500 26.54 0.16 16.26
C PHE A 500 27.98 0.10 15.75
N LEU A 501 28.95 0.34 16.63
CA LEU A 501 30.36 0.17 16.33
C LEU A 501 30.78 -1.30 16.50
N VAL A 502 31.54 -1.81 15.54
CA VAL A 502 32.08 -3.18 15.55
C VAL A 502 33.56 -3.12 15.92
N ALA A 503 34.02 -4.06 16.76
CA ALA A 503 35.43 -4.22 17.08
C ALA A 503 36.17 -4.92 15.93
N GLY A 504 37.47 -4.67 15.79
CA GLY A 504 38.29 -5.41 14.83
C GLY A 504 38.39 -6.89 15.23
N HIS A 505 38.40 -7.80 14.25
CA HIS A 505 38.47 -9.24 14.51
C HIS A 505 39.70 -9.65 15.33
N GLU A 506 40.84 -8.97 15.13
CA GLU A 506 42.05 -9.17 15.94
C GLU A 506 41.81 -8.88 17.43
N LEU A 507 41.03 -7.84 17.76
CA LEU A 507 40.71 -7.49 19.14
C LEU A 507 39.75 -8.50 19.78
N GLU A 508 38.78 -9.02 19.02
CA GLU A 508 37.89 -10.08 19.48
C GLU A 508 38.67 -11.35 19.80
N MET A 509 39.54 -11.77 18.90
CA MET A 509 40.39 -12.96 19.08
C MET A 509 41.39 -12.79 20.22
N LEU A 510 41.98 -11.60 20.38
CA LEU A 510 42.84 -11.28 21.51
C LEU A 510 42.06 -11.38 22.83
N THR A 511 40.85 -10.83 22.89
CA THR A 511 40.01 -10.85 24.10
C THR A 511 39.63 -12.28 24.48
N LEU A 512 39.26 -13.11 23.50
CA LEU A 512 38.99 -14.53 23.72
C LEU A 512 40.23 -15.28 24.23
N GLY A 513 41.39 -15.02 23.62
CA GLY A 513 42.66 -15.61 24.02
C GLY A 513 43.05 -15.25 25.45
N VAL A 514 42.95 -13.98 25.82
CA VAL A 514 43.19 -13.51 27.20
C VAL A 514 42.21 -14.16 28.17
N GLY A 515 40.92 -14.25 27.82
CA GLY A 515 39.90 -14.89 28.65
C GLY A 515 40.21 -16.37 28.93
N LEU A 516 40.58 -17.13 27.90
CA LEU A 516 40.99 -18.53 28.04
C LEU A 516 42.28 -18.68 28.86
N GLY A 517 43.26 -17.80 28.64
CA GLY A 517 44.52 -17.78 29.39
C GLY A 517 44.30 -17.55 30.88
N VAL A 518 43.48 -16.55 31.24
CA VAL A 518 43.11 -16.27 32.64
C VAL A 518 42.35 -17.44 33.25
N LEU A 519 41.40 -18.04 32.52
CA LEU A 519 40.63 -19.19 32.99
C LEU A 519 41.55 -20.38 33.32
N ILE A 520 42.40 -20.79 32.38
CA ILE A 520 43.32 -21.93 32.56
C ILE A 520 44.28 -21.66 33.73
N THR A 521 44.84 -20.45 33.80
CA THR A 521 45.76 -20.07 34.88
C THR A 521 45.05 -20.09 36.24
N SER A 522 43.83 -19.57 36.32
CA SER A 522 43.05 -19.58 37.57
C SER A 522 42.70 -20.99 38.02
N LEU A 523 42.35 -21.89 37.10
CA LEU A 523 42.06 -23.29 37.41
C LEU A 523 43.31 -24.01 37.93
N LEU A 524 44.47 -23.82 37.28
CA LEU A 524 45.74 -24.43 37.70
C LEU A 524 46.19 -23.91 39.07
N LEU A 525 46.10 -22.59 39.29
CA LEU A 525 46.45 -21.98 40.59
C LEU A 525 45.51 -22.47 41.69
N THR A 526 44.21 -22.49 41.44
CA THR A 526 43.21 -22.96 42.41
C THR A 526 43.43 -24.44 42.73
N TYR A 527 43.71 -25.28 41.71
CA TYR A 527 44.05 -26.69 41.90
C TYR A 527 45.31 -26.86 42.74
N ALA A 528 46.39 -26.12 42.43
CA ALA A 528 47.64 -26.18 43.18
C ALA A 528 47.47 -25.71 44.63
N MET A 529 46.73 -24.62 44.85
CA MET A 529 46.42 -24.10 46.19
C MET A 529 45.55 -25.08 46.98
N SER A 530 44.57 -25.71 46.34
CA SER A 530 43.74 -26.74 46.97
C SER A 530 44.55 -28.00 47.31
N ALA A 531 45.39 -28.47 46.39
CA ALA A 531 46.26 -29.63 46.59
C ALA A 531 47.33 -29.40 47.67
N LYS A 532 47.65 -28.14 47.99
CA LYS A 532 48.60 -27.74 49.03
C LYS A 532 47.94 -27.01 50.21
N ALA A 533 46.61 -27.06 50.32
CA ALA A 533 45.85 -26.29 51.29
C ALA A 533 46.29 -26.59 52.74
N ASP A 534 46.53 -27.85 53.07
CA ASP A 534 46.96 -28.26 54.42
C ASP A 534 48.32 -27.67 54.83
N ILE A 535 49.20 -27.37 53.86
CA ILE A 535 50.51 -26.76 54.09
C ILE A 535 50.39 -25.23 54.08
N LEU A 536 49.62 -24.69 53.13
CA LEU A 536 49.46 -23.24 52.93
C LEU A 536 48.62 -22.59 54.03
N PHE A 537 47.71 -23.33 54.66
CA PHE A 537 46.78 -22.82 55.67
C PHE A 537 46.90 -23.54 57.03
N SER A 538 48.03 -24.20 57.31
CA SER A 538 48.26 -24.76 58.64
C SER A 538 48.32 -23.64 59.68
N SER A 539 47.25 -23.47 60.47
CA SER A 539 47.32 -22.68 61.71
C SER A 539 48.33 -23.34 62.63
N GLY A 540 49.41 -22.63 62.99
CA GLY A 540 50.26 -23.06 64.09
C GLY A 540 49.38 -23.28 65.32
N ARG A 541 49.19 -24.53 65.73
CA ARG A 541 48.59 -24.85 67.03
C ARG A 541 49.53 -24.27 68.08
N GLU A 542 49.11 -23.22 68.78
CA GLU A 542 49.70 -22.90 70.08
C GLU A 542 49.58 -24.13 70.98
N PRO A 543 50.67 -24.59 71.63
CA PRO A 543 50.60 -25.74 72.51
C PRO A 543 49.82 -25.37 73.78
N VAL A 544 48.65 -25.97 73.94
CA VAL A 544 47.98 -26.07 75.25
C VAL A 544 48.84 -26.98 76.12
N ASN A 545 49.76 -26.40 76.89
CA ASN A 545 50.28 -26.93 78.16
C ASN A 545 51.20 -25.90 78.84
N ALA A 546 50.61 -25.04 79.66
CA ALA A 546 51.27 -24.47 80.82
C ALA A 546 50.31 -24.64 82.01
N THR A 547 50.50 -25.72 82.76
CA THR A 547 49.86 -25.99 84.05
C THR A 547 50.47 -25.12 85.14
N TYR A 548 49.62 -24.46 85.92
CA TYR A 548 49.67 -24.46 87.39
C TYR A 548 48.27 -24.73 87.93
#